data_AF-A0A1F9YNQ1-F1
#
_entry.id   AF-A0A1F9YNQ1-F1
#
_cell.length_a   1.000
_cell.length_b   1.000
_cell.length_c   1.000
_cell.angle_alpha   90.00
_cell.angle_beta   90.00
_cell.angle_gamma   90.00
#
_symmetry.space_group_name_H-M   'P 1'
#
loop_
_entity.id
_entity.type
_entity.pdbx_description
1 polymer ?
#
loop_
_entity_poly.entity_id
_entity_poly.type
_entity_poly.pdbx_seq_one_letter_code
_entity_poly.pdbx_strand_id
1 'polypeptide(L)'
;MAGIGNPAKDVDAFEIFSPAAPFELAYYEPLGLCGKGGAPELLRGGVTSGSGALPVNPSGGALCTNPGNCGGVYRVASALNFLRDHEGARRAVVQDSDINLGIMGETYHVMVVEKERA
;
A
#
# COMPACT_ATOMS: atom_id res chain seq x y z
N MET A 1 -15.61 5.95 8.35
CA MET A 1 -14.88 5.47 7.14
C MET A 1 -14.55 4.00 7.30
N ALA A 2 -14.47 3.23 6.19
CA ALA A 2 -14.08 1.81 5.95
C ALA A 2 -14.22 0.68 7.01
N GLY A 3 -14.45 0.95 8.30
CA GLY A 3 -14.56 -0.05 9.35
C GLY A 3 -13.24 -0.73 9.73
N ILE A 4 -12.10 -0.09 9.45
CA ILE A 4 -10.75 -0.59 9.76
C ILE A 4 -10.33 -0.08 11.14
N GLY A 5 -9.95 -0.98 12.04
CA GLY A 5 -9.48 -0.64 13.39
C GLY A 5 -7.96 -0.77 13.54
N ASN A 6 -7.37 -1.80 12.95
CA ASN A 6 -5.93 -2.03 12.93
C ASN A 6 -5.49 -2.34 11.49
N PRO A 7 -4.96 -1.35 10.74
CA PRO A 7 -4.52 -1.55 9.36
C PRO A 7 -3.54 -2.73 9.19
N ALA A 8 -2.62 -2.94 10.15
CA ALA A 8 -1.67 -4.06 10.10
C ALA A 8 -2.30 -5.45 10.21
N LYS A 9 -3.59 -5.55 10.59
CA LYS A 9 -4.33 -6.81 10.71
C LYS A 9 -5.54 -6.90 9.80
N ASP A 10 -6.13 -5.76 9.46
CA ASP A 10 -7.40 -5.67 8.74
C ASP A 10 -7.22 -5.45 7.22
N VAL A 11 -5.98 -5.27 6.76
CA VAL A 11 -5.60 -5.02 5.35
C VAL A 11 -4.60 -6.08 4.90
N ASP A 12 -4.86 -6.67 3.74
CA ASP A 12 -4.11 -7.81 3.22
C ASP A 12 -2.92 -7.39 2.35
N ALA A 13 -2.95 -6.19 1.78
CA ALA A 13 -1.82 -5.60 1.06
C ALA A 13 -1.90 -4.08 0.97
N PHE A 14 -0.73 -3.46 0.81
CA PHE A 14 -0.58 -2.03 0.62
C PHE A 14 0.15 -1.75 -0.70
N GLU A 15 -0.41 -0.90 -1.55
CA GLU A 15 0.24 -0.35 -2.73
C GLU A 15 0.46 1.14 -2.49
N ILE A 16 1.69 1.53 -2.20
CA ILE A 16 2.03 2.88 -1.73
C ILE A 16 2.99 3.58 -2.68
N PHE A 17 2.89 4.90 -2.76
CA PHE A 17 3.75 5.69 -3.63
C PHE A 17 5.15 5.84 -3.03
N SER A 18 6.09 5.02 -3.50
CA SER A 18 7.50 5.03 -3.08
C SER A 18 8.46 5.30 -4.26
N PRO A 19 8.50 6.52 -4.81
CA PRO A 19 9.36 6.85 -5.97
C PRO A 19 10.86 6.73 -5.66
N ALA A 20 11.23 6.72 -4.38
CA ALA A 20 12.55 6.31 -3.91
C ALA A 20 12.40 5.48 -2.62
N ALA A 21 13.39 4.62 -2.35
CA ALA A 21 13.31 3.64 -1.27
C ALA A 21 12.96 4.22 0.12
N PRO A 22 13.48 5.40 0.54
CA PRO A 22 13.14 5.95 1.86
C PRO A 22 11.67 6.32 2.04
N PHE A 23 10.95 6.61 0.94
CA PHE A 23 9.55 7.00 1.01
C PHE A 23 8.68 5.87 1.53
N GLU A 24 9.00 4.63 1.18
CA GLU A 24 8.23 3.47 1.61
C GLU A 24 8.16 3.39 3.15
N LEU A 25 9.31 3.51 3.81
CA LEU A 25 9.42 3.48 5.27
C LEU A 25 8.71 4.67 5.92
N ALA A 26 8.74 5.85 5.29
CA ALA A 26 8.08 7.04 5.81
C ALA A 26 6.55 6.89 5.89
N TYR A 27 5.96 5.98 5.10
CA TYR A 27 4.52 5.74 5.09
C TYR A 27 4.05 4.65 6.06
N TYR A 28 4.93 3.79 6.58
CA TYR A 28 4.50 2.69 7.45
C TYR A 28 3.86 3.18 8.75
N GLU A 29 4.44 4.19 9.39
CA GLU A 29 3.91 4.80 10.62
C GLU A 29 2.56 5.50 10.40
N PRO A 30 2.42 6.46 9.46
CA PRO A 30 1.16 7.17 9.25
C PRO A 30 0.04 6.28 8.70
N LEU A 31 0.36 5.18 8.01
CA LEU A 31 -0.62 4.18 7.58
C LEU A 31 -0.97 3.16 8.70
N GLY A 32 -0.29 3.22 9.85
CA GLY A 32 -0.60 2.40 11.02
C GLY A 32 -0.06 0.96 10.97
N LEU A 33 0.99 0.70 10.20
CA LEU A 33 1.64 -0.61 10.09
C LEU A 33 2.56 -0.88 11.29
N CYS A 34 3.15 0.18 11.85
CA CYS A 34 4.01 0.11 13.03
C CYS A 34 3.88 1.36 13.91
N GLY A 35 4.42 1.26 15.14
CA GLY A 35 4.66 2.43 15.98
C GLY A 35 5.85 3.27 15.50
N LYS A 36 6.06 4.42 16.15
CA LYS A 36 7.14 5.36 15.82
C LYS A 36 8.51 4.67 15.77
N GLY A 37 9.22 4.84 14.67
CA GLY A 37 10.54 4.29 14.41
C GLY A 37 10.56 2.80 14.07
N GLY A 38 9.42 2.10 14.01
CA GLY A 38 9.35 0.64 13.82
C GLY A 38 9.43 0.15 12.38
N ALA A 39 9.47 1.06 11.40
CA ALA A 39 9.47 0.71 9.99
C ALA A 39 10.70 -0.13 9.54
N PRO A 40 11.94 0.20 9.98
CA PRO A 40 13.12 -0.59 9.62
C PRO A 40 13.07 -2.04 10.12
N GLU A 41 12.48 -2.29 11.29
CA GLU A 41 12.34 -3.64 11.86
C GLU A 41 11.38 -4.48 11.02
N LEU A 42 10.25 -3.91 10.57
CA LEU A 42 9.33 -4.60 9.67
C LEU A 42 10.00 -5.00 8.36
N LEU A 43 10.76 -4.07 7.75
CA LEU A 43 11.48 -4.31 6.51
C LEU A 43 12.56 -5.39 6.69
N ARG A 44 13.43 -5.24 7.70
CA ARG A 44 14.53 -6.20 7.97
C ARG A 44 14.02 -7.58 8.37
N GLY A 45 12.88 -7.64 9.04
CA GLY A 45 12.20 -8.89 9.39
C GLY A 45 11.50 -9.57 8.22
N GLY A 46 11.49 -8.96 7.03
CA GLY A 46 10.80 -9.49 5.84
C GLY A 46 9.28 -9.43 5.94
N VAL A 47 8.73 -8.74 6.95
CA VAL A 47 7.29 -8.66 7.21
C VAL A 47 6.57 -8.00 6.04
N THR A 48 7.20 -7.00 5.43
CA THR A 48 6.65 -6.23 4.30
C THR A 48 7.01 -6.76 2.92
N SER A 49 7.72 -7.89 2.84
CA SER A 49 7.99 -8.54 1.56
C SER A 49 6.70 -9.00 0.89
N GLY A 50 6.74 -9.25 -0.43
CA GLY A 50 5.57 -9.73 -1.18
C GLY A 50 4.98 -11.05 -0.66
N SER A 51 5.77 -11.89 0.01
CA SER A 51 5.34 -13.12 0.69
C SER A 51 5.32 -12.98 2.22
N GLY A 52 5.48 -11.77 2.74
CA GLY A 52 5.46 -11.47 4.16
C GLY A 52 4.04 -11.45 4.73
N ALA A 53 3.93 -11.29 6.04
CA ALA A 53 2.64 -11.22 6.72
C ALA A 53 1.88 -9.91 6.46
N LEU A 54 2.56 -8.86 5.99
CA LEU A 54 1.98 -7.55 5.70
C LEU A 54 2.56 -7.00 4.38
N PRO A 55 2.24 -7.59 3.22
CA PRO A 55 2.84 -7.21 1.94
C PRO A 55 2.68 -5.72 1.63
N VAL A 56 3.82 -5.05 1.39
CA VAL A 56 3.85 -3.68 0.88
C VAL A 56 4.47 -3.70 -0.51
N ASN A 57 3.80 -3.05 -1.46
CA ASN A 57 4.16 -3.02 -2.87
C ASN A 57 4.42 -4.43 -3.45
N PRO A 58 3.50 -5.41 -3.31
CA PRO A 58 3.66 -6.73 -3.92
C PRO A 58 3.81 -6.67 -5.45
N SER A 59 3.38 -5.59 -6.10
CA SER A 59 3.66 -5.31 -7.52
C SER A 59 5.13 -5.00 -7.86
N GLY A 60 5.98 -4.78 -6.85
CA GLY A 60 7.30 -4.15 -6.99
C GLY A 60 7.29 -2.63 -6.79
N GLY A 61 6.11 -2.01 -6.73
CA GLY A 61 5.92 -0.59 -6.41
C GLY A 61 6.55 0.36 -7.41
N ALA A 62 6.63 1.63 -7.01
CA ALA A 62 7.14 2.71 -7.86
C ALA A 62 8.65 2.61 -8.15
N LEU A 63 9.40 1.80 -7.39
CA LEU A 63 10.80 1.48 -7.67
C LEU A 63 10.97 0.62 -8.92
N CYS A 64 10.01 -0.28 -9.19
CA CYS A 64 10.04 -1.12 -10.39
C CYS A 64 9.29 -0.47 -11.56
N THR A 65 8.09 0.07 -11.32
CA THR A 65 7.24 0.65 -12.36
C THR A 65 6.48 1.86 -11.83
N ASN A 66 6.75 3.05 -12.38
CA ASN A 66 6.06 4.29 -12.00
C ASN A 66 5.63 5.11 -13.23
N PRO A 67 4.47 4.79 -13.85
CA PRO A 67 4.01 5.50 -15.02
C PRO A 67 3.48 6.88 -14.61
N GLY A 68 4.17 7.97 -14.94
CA GLY A 68 3.90 9.33 -14.44
C GLY A 68 2.42 9.68 -14.20
N ASN A 69 1.65 9.97 -15.25
CA ASN A 69 0.26 10.41 -15.09
C ASN A 69 -0.74 9.27 -14.79
N CYS A 70 -0.28 8.02 -14.76
CA CYS A 70 -1.12 6.84 -14.56
C CYS A 70 -0.76 6.05 -13.30
N GLY A 71 0.16 6.56 -12.47
CA GLY A 71 0.72 5.85 -11.33
C GLY A 71 -0.38 5.40 -10.37
N GLY A 72 -1.28 6.33 -10.01
CA GLY A 72 -2.39 6.05 -9.10
C GLY A 72 -3.29 4.94 -9.62
N VAL A 73 -3.69 5.01 -10.89
CA VAL A 73 -4.52 3.99 -11.52
C VAL A 73 -3.79 2.65 -11.62
N TYR A 74 -2.49 2.66 -11.92
CA TYR A 74 -1.66 1.45 -11.94
C TYR A 74 -1.60 0.77 -10.56
N ARG A 75 -1.44 1.53 -9.47
CA ARG A 75 -1.44 0.98 -8.11
C ARG A 75 -2.81 0.47 -7.69
N VAL A 76 -3.90 1.15 -8.08
CA VAL A 76 -5.26 0.60 -7.90
C VAL A 76 -5.44 -0.72 -8.64
N ALA A 77 -5.04 -0.78 -9.91
CA ALA A 77 -5.10 -2.03 -10.69
C ALA A 77 -4.26 -3.15 -10.05
N SER A 78 -3.07 -2.81 -9.54
CA SER A 78 -2.19 -3.76 -8.86
C SER A 78 -2.79 -4.28 -7.55
N ALA A 79 -3.41 -3.42 -6.74
CA ALA A 79 -4.13 -3.82 -5.54
C ALA A 79 -5.34 -4.73 -5.87
N LEU A 80 -6.09 -4.42 -6.92
CA LEU A 80 -7.20 -5.26 -7.38
C LEU A 80 -6.72 -6.62 -7.91
N ASN A 81 -5.59 -6.65 -8.63
CA ASN A 81 -4.94 -7.88 -9.07
C ASN A 81 -4.51 -8.73 -7.87
N PHE A 82 -3.82 -8.13 -6.89
CA PHE A 82 -3.45 -8.81 -5.65
C PHE A 82 -4.67 -9.45 -5.00
N LEU A 83 -5.73 -8.68 -4.79
CA LEU A 83 -6.97 -9.20 -4.21
C LEU A 83 -7.52 -10.37 -5.02
N ARG A 84 -7.66 -10.23 -6.34
CA ARG A 84 -8.19 -11.32 -7.19
C ARG A 84 -7.33 -12.59 -7.12
N ASP A 85 -6.01 -12.44 -7.14
CA ASP A 85 -5.08 -13.55 -7.32
C ASP A 85 -4.72 -14.24 -5.99
N HIS A 86 -5.04 -13.63 -4.84
CA HIS A 86 -4.83 -14.20 -3.50
C HIS A 86 -6.16 -14.64 -2.88
N GLU A 87 -6.31 -15.96 -2.73
CA GLU A 87 -7.46 -16.55 -2.04
C GLU A 87 -7.49 -16.09 -0.57
N GLY A 88 -8.67 -15.74 -0.07
CA GLY A 88 -8.86 -15.22 1.28
C GLY A 88 -8.57 -13.72 1.45
N ALA A 89 -7.75 -13.12 0.58
CA ALA A 89 -7.52 -11.67 0.60
C ALA A 89 -8.81 -10.91 0.26
N ARG A 90 -9.09 -9.86 1.04
CA ARG A 90 -10.35 -9.13 1.02
C ARG A 90 -10.17 -7.62 0.86
N ARG A 91 -9.15 -7.02 1.47
CA ARG A 91 -8.92 -5.58 1.49
C ARG A 91 -7.49 -5.24 1.11
N ALA A 92 -7.35 -4.21 0.28
CA ALA A 92 -6.06 -3.61 0.00
C ALA A 92 -6.16 -2.08 0.15
N VAL A 93 -5.06 -1.47 0.54
CA VAL A 93 -4.91 -0.02 0.66
C VAL A 93 -4.04 0.48 -0.47
N VAL A 94 -4.49 1.54 -1.14
CA VAL A 94 -3.70 2.28 -2.12
C VAL A 94 -3.42 3.65 -1.56
N GLN A 95 -2.14 4.01 -1.44
CA GLN A 95 -1.71 5.36 -1.11
C GLN A 95 -0.99 5.94 -2.32
N ASP A 96 -1.62 6.92 -2.96
CA ASP A 96 -0.98 7.71 -4.01
C ASP A 96 -1.76 8.98 -4.33
N SER A 97 -1.04 10.07 -4.44
CA SER A 97 -1.58 11.39 -4.75
C SER A 97 -1.85 11.58 -6.24
N ASP A 98 -1.19 10.85 -7.14
CA ASP A 98 -1.40 10.98 -8.59
C ASP A 98 -2.81 10.53 -9.02
N ILE A 99 -3.53 9.76 -8.19
CA ILE A 99 -4.92 9.35 -8.46
C ILE A 99 -5.86 10.55 -8.71
N ASN A 100 -5.53 11.71 -8.14
CA ASN A 100 -6.27 12.97 -8.32
C ASN A 100 -5.39 14.09 -8.85
N LEU A 101 -4.32 13.78 -9.61
CA LEU A 101 -3.35 14.77 -10.10
C LEU A 101 -2.71 15.60 -8.97
N GLY A 102 -2.53 14.95 -7.81
CA GLY A 102 -1.94 15.54 -6.63
C GLY A 102 -0.42 15.76 -6.76
N ILE A 103 0.14 16.53 -5.82
CA ILE A 103 1.58 16.78 -5.76
C ILE A 103 2.11 16.13 -4.48
N MET A 104 3.17 15.32 -4.62
CA MET A 104 3.86 14.71 -3.50
C MET A 104 4.27 15.76 -2.46
N GLY A 105 3.91 15.54 -1.19
CA GLY A 105 4.20 16.46 -0.09
C GLY A 105 3.05 17.42 0.23
N GLU A 106 2.20 17.73 -0.75
CA GLU A 106 1.10 18.69 -0.63
C GLU A 106 -0.26 17.99 -0.46
N THR A 107 -0.48 16.94 -1.25
CA THR A 107 -1.69 16.12 -1.17
C THR A 107 -1.35 14.71 -0.77
N TYR A 108 -2.28 14.07 -0.06
CA TYR A 108 -2.19 12.67 0.36
C TYR A 108 -3.56 12.03 0.14
N HIS A 109 -3.61 11.04 -0.74
CA HIS A 109 -4.84 10.28 -0.98
C HIS A 109 -4.63 8.82 -0.59
N VAL A 110 -5.61 8.28 0.12
CA VAL A 110 -5.65 6.90 0.56
C VAL A 110 -7.00 6.32 0.15
N MET A 111 -6.96 5.23 -0.61
CA MET A 111 -8.13 4.48 -1.06
C MET A 111 -8.10 3.09 -0.43
N VAL A 112 -9.23 2.66 0.12
CA VAL A 112 -9.44 1.28 0.55
C VAL A 112 -10.28 0.60 -0.52
N VAL A 113 -9.75 -0.48 -1.11
CA VAL A 113 -10.50 -1.36 -2.01
C VAL A 113 -10.86 -2.64 -1.27
N GLU A 114 -12.11 -3.09 -1.40
CA GLU A 114 -12.64 -4.26 -0.71
C GLU A 114 -13.44 -5.13 -1.69
N LYS A 115 -13.24 -6.46 -1.63
CA LYS A 115 -14.13 -7.40 -2.34
C LYS A 115 -15.52 -7.40 -1.70
N GLU A 116 -16.56 -7.30 -2.51
CA GLU A 116 -17.94 -7.47 -2.03
C GLU A 116 -18.13 -8.85 -1.41
N ARG A 117 -18.94 -8.92 -0.34
CA ARG A 117 -19.38 -10.21 0.21
C ARG A 117 -20.40 -10.80 -0.76
N ALA A 118 -20.15 -12.02 -1.23
CA ALA A 118 -21.17 -12.84 -1.88
C ALA A 118 -22.31 -13.17 -0.90
#